data_AF-A0A948R8Y4-F1
#
_entry.id   AF-A0A948R8Y4-F1
#
_cell.length_a   1.000
_cell.length_b   1.000
_cell.length_c   1.000
_cell.angle_alpha   90.00
_cell.angle_beta   90.00
_cell.angle_gamma   90.00
#
_symmetry.space_group_name_H-M   'P 1'
#
loop_
_entity.id
_entity.type
_entity.pdbx_description
1 polymer ?
#
loop_
_entity_poly.entity_id
_entity_poly.type
_entity_poly.pdbx_seq_one_letter_code
_entity_poly.pdbx_strand_id
1 'polypeptide(L)' 'MELSSSTSINDLLKAYPFLVDFLVAYNPKFGLLKNRVMRATVGKKATLKQVA' A
#
# COMPACT_ATOMS: atom_id res chain seq x y z
N MET A 1 9.21 -12.12 4.97
CA MET A 1 8.68 -11.68 3.66
C MET A 1 9.82 -10.96 2.95
N GLU A 2 10.30 -11.48 1.84
CA GLU A 2 11.28 -10.76 1.02
C GLU A 2 10.53 -9.60 0.34
N LEU A 3 10.83 -8.37 0.76
CA LEU A 3 10.25 -7.17 0.17
C LEU A 3 10.89 -6.96 -1.21
N SER A 4 10.21 -7.43 -2.25
CA SER A 4 10.61 -7.25 -3.63
C SER A 4 9.82 -6.12 -4.28
N SER A 5 10.34 -5.52 -5.36
CA SER A 5 9.65 -4.49 -6.13
C SER A 5 8.31 -4.98 -6.72
N SER A 6 8.07 -6.29 -6.75
CA SER A 6 6.82 -6.95 -7.16
C SER A 6 5.80 -7.11 -6.02
N THR A 7 6.21 -6.88 -4.76
CA THR A 7 5.31 -6.99 -3.62
C THR A 7 4.19 -5.95 -3.73
N SER A 8 2.96 -6.44 -3.71
CA SER A 8 1.76 -5.61 -3.73
C SER A 8 1.61 -4.87 -2.41
N ILE A 9 1.28 -3.56 -2.49
CA ILE A 9 1.01 -2.74 -1.29
C ILE A 9 -0.11 -3.36 -0.45
N ASN A 10 -1.08 -4.03 -1.07
CA ASN A 10 -2.16 -4.70 -0.36
C ASN A 10 -1.66 -5.79 0.60
N ASP A 11 -0.70 -6.62 0.20
CA ASP A 11 -0.17 -7.67 1.07
C ASP A 11 0.77 -7.10 2.13
N LEU A 12 1.52 -6.04 1.78
CA LEU A 12 2.30 -5.28 2.77
C LEU A 12 1.41 -4.69 3.85
N LEU A 13 0.32 -4.03 3.48
CA LEU A 13 -0.60 -3.39 4.41
C LEU A 13 -1.49 -4.39 5.18
N LYS A 14 -1.64 -5.62 4.68
CA LYS A 14 -2.22 -6.73 5.47
C LYS A 14 -1.30 -7.16 6.59
N ALA A 15 0.00 -7.26 6.32
CA ALA A 15 1.00 -7.62 7.33
C ALA A 15 1.31 -6.45 8.28
N TYR A 16 1.31 -5.23 7.76
CA TYR A 16 1.74 -4.01 8.45
C TYR A 16 0.72 -2.88 8.22
N PRO A 17 -0.46 -2.93 8.86
CA PRO A 17 -1.51 -1.93 8.67
C PRO A 17 -1.11 -0.51 9.10
N PHE A 18 -0.15 -0.36 10.01
CA PHE A 18 0.35 0.95 10.45
C PHE A 18 1.04 1.74 9.33
N LEU A 19 1.53 1.07 8.27
CA LEU A 19 2.15 1.74 7.13
C LEU A 19 1.15 2.57 6.32
N VAL A 20 -0.16 2.35 6.48
CA VAL A 20 -1.16 3.18 5.81
C VAL A 20 -0.98 4.64 6.18
N ASP A 21 -0.85 4.96 7.46
CA ASP A 21 -0.73 6.36 7.88
C ASP A 21 0.61 6.96 7.43
N PHE A 22 1.68 6.17 7.39
CA PHE A 22 2.95 6.59 6.81
C PHE A 22 2.84 6.92 5.32
N LEU A 23 2.18 6.06 4.54
CA LEU A 23 1.95 6.29 3.10
C LEU A 23 1.06 7.51 2.86
N VAL A 24 0.02 7.69 3.67
CA VAL A 24 -0.87 8.87 3.59
C VAL A 24 -0.11 10.16 3.91
N ALA A 25 0.80 10.13 4.89
CA ALA A 25 1.66 11.25 5.21
C ALA A 25 2.67 11.55 4.08
N TYR A 26 3.20 10.51 3.42
CA TYR A 26 4.12 10.65 2.30
C TYR A 26 3.44 11.21 1.04
N ASN A 27 2.25 10.70 0.69
CA ASN A 27 1.46 11.24 -0.40
C ASN A 27 -0.04 11.10 -0.11
N PRO A 28 -0.79 12.22 -0.09
CA PRO A 28 -2.22 12.20 0.24
C PRO A 28 -3.07 11.36 -0.71
N LYS A 29 -2.58 11.04 -1.92
CA LYS A 29 -3.24 10.08 -2.84
C LYS A 29 -3.40 8.69 -2.24
N PHE A 30 -2.53 8.30 -1.30
CA PHE A 30 -2.66 7.05 -0.56
C PHE A 30 -3.77 7.07 0.49
N GLY A 31 -4.45 8.20 0.71
CA GLY A 31 -5.65 8.30 1.57
C GLY A 31 -6.72 7.28 1.22
N LEU A 32 -6.82 6.90 -0.05
CA LEU A 32 -7.71 5.87 -0.55
C LEU A 32 -7.40 4.48 0.05
N LEU A 33 -6.16 4.19 0.42
CA LEU A 33 -5.75 2.90 1.01
C LEU A 33 -6.27 2.68 2.43
N LYS A 34 -6.78 3.74 3.10
CA LYS A 34 -7.50 3.59 4.38
C LYS A 34 -8.76 2.74 4.21
N ASN A 35 -9.43 2.85 3.06
CA ASN A 35 -10.59 2.03 2.76
C ASN A 35 -10.16 0.62 2.33
N ARG A 36 -10.67 -0.42 3.01
CA ARG A 36 -10.36 -1.83 2.75
C ARG A 36 -10.64 -2.26 1.31
N VAL A 37 -11.72 -1.75 0.70
CA VAL A 37 -12.11 -2.07 -0.67
C VAL A 37 -11.13 -1.48 -1.66
N MET A 38 -10.82 -0.18 -1.52
CA MET A 38 -9.85 0.54 -2.34
C MET A 38 -8.43 -0.03 -2.18
N ARG A 39 -8.05 -0.44 -0.97
CA ARG A 39 -6.78 -1.13 -0.72
C ARG A 39 -6.68 -2.46 -1.46
N ALA A 40 -7.78 -3.22 -1.53
CA ALA A 40 -7.82 -4.48 -2.27
C ALA A 40 -7.79 -4.29 -3.81
N THR A 41 -8.19 -3.11 -4.32
CA THR A 41 -8.16 -2.78 -5.75
C THR A 41 -6.88 -2.08 -6.15
N VAL A 42 -6.63 -0.89 -5.58
CA VAL A 42 -5.46 -0.06 -5.87
C VAL A 42 -4.21 -0.70 -5.31
N GLY A 43 -4.23 -1.22 -4.08
CA GLY A 43 -3.07 -1.86 -3.46
C GLY A 43 -2.67 -3.20 -4.08
N LYS A 44 -3.55 -3.86 -4.87
CA LYS A 44 -3.18 -5.05 -5.68
C LYS A 44 -2.45 -4.68 -6.97
N LYS A 45 -2.76 -3.52 -7.54
CA LYS A 45 -2.09 -3.02 -8.76
C LYS A 45 -0.85 -2.20 -8.44
N ALA A 46 -0.89 -1.48 -7.32
CA ALA A 46 0.21 -0.69 -6.81
C ALA A 46 1.24 -1.62 -6.17
N THR A 47 2.39 -1.71 -6.83
CA THR A 47 3.57 -2.38 -6.29
C THR A 47 4.48 -1.36 -5.62
N LEU A 48 5.37 -1.81 -4.75
CA LEU A 48 6.36 -0.93 -4.11
C LEU A 48 7.16 -0.09 -5.12
N LYS A 49 7.37 -0.63 -6.34
CA LYS A 49 8.05 0.06 -7.45
C LYS A 49 7.34 1.33 -7.94
N GLN A 50 6.03 1.45 -7.72
CA GLN A 50 5.27 2.65 -8.12
C GLN A 50 5.19 3.70 -7.00
N VAL A 51 5.61 3.35 -5.78
CA VAL A 51 5.64 4.26 -4.63
C VAL A 51 7.01 4.92 -4.47
N ALA A 52 8.08 4.19 -4.82
CA ALA A 52 9.46 4.65 -4.83
C ALA A 52 9.80 5.50 -6.06
#